data_AF-D8DZ30-F1
#
_entry.id   AF-D8DZ30-F1
#
_cell.length_a   1.000
_cell.length_b   1.000
_cell.length_c   1.000
_cell.angle_alpha   90.00
_cell.angle_beta   90.00
_cell.angle_gamma   90.00
#
_symmetry.space_group_name_H-M   'P 1'
#
loop_
_entity.id
_entity.type
_entity.pdbx_description
1 polymer ?
#
loop_
_entity_poly.entity_id
_entity_poly.type
_entity_poly.pdbx_seq_one_letter_code
_entity_poly.pdbx_strand_id
1 'polypeptide(L)'
;MNFEPNINENDILTLGAEVLEALLRDHTTGANIFWATADYEHLGEKYGYKMPILPELVTGENNKVVMPRVLKSKEQQRVIK
;
A
#
# COMPACT_ATOMS: atom_id res chain seq x y z
N MET A 1 3.23 -11.23 24.47
CA MET A 1 3.54 -11.29 23.03
C MET A 1 3.01 -10.01 22.41
N ASN A 2 3.88 -9.17 21.86
CA ASN A 2 3.46 -7.96 21.17
C ASN A 2 3.03 -8.37 19.76
N PHE A 3 1.74 -8.32 19.48
CA PHE A 3 1.22 -8.50 18.13
C PHE A 3 1.43 -7.20 17.36
N GLU A 4 2.34 -7.18 16.39
CA GLU A 4 2.36 -6.11 15.39
C GLU A 4 1.37 -6.46 14.28
N PRO A 5 0.26 -5.72 14.13
CA PRO A 5 -0.76 -6.02 13.13
C PRO A 5 -0.33 -5.64 11.70
N ASN A 6 0.87 -5.09 11.51
CA ASN A 6 1.37 -4.68 10.21
C ASN A 6 2.05 -5.84 9.48
N ILE A 7 1.79 -5.95 8.19
CA ILE A 7 2.53 -6.84 7.30
C ILE A 7 3.60 -6.00 6.61
N ASN A 8 4.82 -6.53 6.52
CA ASN A 8 5.95 -5.84 5.89
C ASN A 8 6.08 -6.29 4.43
N GLU A 9 6.00 -5.33 3.51
CA GLU A 9 6.07 -5.57 2.07
C GLU A 9 7.42 -6.10 1.62
N ASN A 10 8.51 -5.69 2.28
CA ASN A 10 9.83 -6.24 1.98
C ASN A 10 9.92 -7.72 2.36
N ASP A 11 9.26 -8.12 3.46
CA ASP A 11 9.22 -9.53 3.87
C ASP A 11 8.39 -10.35 2.87
N ILE A 12 7.31 -9.77 2.32
CA ILE A 12 6.55 -10.41 1.23
C ILE A 12 7.42 -10.60 -0.01
N LEU A 13 8.23 -9.61 -0.40
CA LEU A 13 9.17 -9.77 -1.53
C LEU A 13 10.15 -10.93 -1.33
N THR A 14 10.54 -11.23 -0.09
CA THR A 14 11.43 -12.39 0.19
C THR A 14 10.74 -13.73 -0.05
N LEU A 15 9.40 -13.78 -0.01
CA LEU A 15 8.63 -14.98 -0.33
C LEU A 15 8.50 -15.21 -1.84
N GLY A 16 8.63 -14.14 -2.63
CA GLY A 16 8.53 -14.15 -4.09
C GLY A 16 7.93 -12.84 -4.61
N ALA A 17 8.44 -12.35 -5.74
CA ALA A 17 7.93 -11.12 -6.36
C ALA A 17 6.47 -11.29 -6.82
N GLU A 18 6.13 -12.50 -7.30
CA GLU A 18 4.79 -12.89 -7.74
C GLU A 18 3.75 -12.82 -6.62
N VAL A 19 4.16 -12.97 -5.36
CA VAL A 19 3.25 -12.87 -4.21
C VAL A 19 2.80 -11.43 -4.03
N LEU A 20 3.75 -10.48 -4.05
CA LEU A 20 3.42 -9.06 -3.95
C LEU A 20 2.61 -8.59 -5.18
N GLU A 21 2.98 -9.04 -6.38
CA GLU A 21 2.23 -8.76 -7.60
C GLU A 21 0.78 -9.24 -7.50
N ALA A 22 0.56 -10.46 -7.00
CA ALA A 22 -0.78 -11.00 -6.79
C ALA A 22 -1.58 -10.21 -5.75
N LEU A 23 -0.96 -9.78 -4.65
CA LEU A 23 -1.60 -8.96 -3.62
C LEU A 23 -2.00 -7.57 -4.13
N LEU A 24 -1.21 -7.00 -5.04
CA LEU A 24 -1.50 -5.71 -5.66
C LEU A 24 -2.46 -5.81 -6.85
N ARG A 25 -2.82 -7.01 -7.30
CA ARG A 25 -3.68 -7.23 -8.47
C ARG A 25 -5.14 -7.04 -8.11
N ASP A 26 -5.85 -6.24 -8.90
CA ASP A 26 -7.31 -6.30 -9.00
C ASP A 26 -7.70 -7.43 -9.96
N HIS A 27 -8.36 -8.45 -9.42
CA HIS A 27 -8.77 -9.63 -10.17
C HIS A 27 -9.97 -9.36 -11.11
N THR A 28 -10.67 -8.22 -10.95
CA THR A 28 -11.78 -7.86 -11.83
C THR A 28 -11.30 -7.22 -13.13
N THR A 29 -10.31 -6.32 -13.05
CA THR A 29 -9.76 -5.62 -14.21
C THR A 29 -8.50 -6.26 -14.77
N GLY A 30 -7.77 -7.04 -13.97
CA GLY A 30 -6.45 -7.50 -14.32
C GLY A 30 -5.39 -6.39 -14.33
N ALA A 31 -5.63 -5.26 -13.67
CA ALA A 31 -4.63 -4.23 -13.42
C ALA A 31 -4.24 -4.23 -11.94
N ASN A 32 -3.25 -3.43 -11.54
CA ASN A 32 -3.00 -3.21 -10.12
C ASN A 32 -4.14 -2.38 -9.50
N ILE A 33 -4.44 -2.64 -8.23
CA ILE A 33 -5.23 -1.72 -7.42
C ILE A 33 -4.57 -0.34 -7.40
N PHE A 34 -5.35 0.71 -7.19
CA PHE A 34 -4.88 2.10 -7.17
C PHE A 34 -5.12 2.73 -5.80
N TRP A 35 -4.46 3.85 -5.52
CA TRP A 35 -4.45 4.47 -4.18
C TRP A 35 -5.83 4.83 -3.64
N ALA A 36 -6.73 5.31 -4.50
CA ALA A 36 -8.11 5.68 -4.19
C ALA A 36 -8.26 6.71 -3.04
N THR A 37 -7.20 7.45 -2.74
CA THR A 37 -7.16 8.57 -1.80
C THR A 37 -6.06 9.53 -2.23
N ALA A 38 -6.21 10.81 -1.90
CA ALA A 38 -5.19 11.83 -2.11
C ALA A 38 -4.16 11.89 -0.96
N ASP A 39 -4.35 11.10 0.11
CA ASP A 39 -3.50 11.16 1.32
C ASP A 39 -2.01 10.90 1.03
N TYR A 40 -1.69 10.27 -0.09
CA TYR A 40 -0.33 9.90 -0.47
C TYR A 40 0.28 10.81 -1.54
N GLU A 41 -0.47 11.76 -2.10
CA GLU A 41 -0.01 12.63 -3.22
C GLU A 41 1.26 13.43 -2.88
N HIS A 42 1.46 13.73 -1.60
CA HIS A 42 2.65 14.41 -1.11
C HIS A 42 3.96 13.59 -1.29
N LEU A 43 3.86 12.28 -1.54
CA LEU A 43 4.99 11.39 -1.82
C LEU A 43 5.43 11.41 -3.30
N GLY A 44 4.63 12.05 -4.19
CA GLY A 44 4.97 12.26 -5.60
C GLY A 44 3.85 11.87 -6.57
N GLU A 45 4.06 12.14 -7.86
CA GLU A 45 3.03 12.00 -8.90
C GLU A 45 2.46 10.57 -9.04
N LYS A 46 3.28 9.54 -8.77
CA LYS A 46 2.86 8.14 -8.81
C LYS A 46 1.93 7.74 -7.65
N TYR A 47 1.76 8.59 -6.64
CA TYR A 47 0.88 8.38 -5.48
C TYR A 47 -0.49 9.07 -5.63
N GLY A 48 -0.81 9.54 -6.84
CA GLY A 48 -2.09 10.17 -7.16
C GLY A 48 -3.31 9.28 -6.91
N TYR A 49 -4.47 9.89 -6.64
CA TYR A 49 -5.72 9.18 -6.34
C TYR A 49 -6.02 8.01 -7.29
N LYS A 50 -5.82 8.18 -8.60
CA LYS A 50 -6.12 7.16 -9.63
C LYS A 50 -4.90 6.37 -10.08
N MET A 51 -3.74 6.59 -9.47
CA MET A 51 -2.49 5.94 -9.88
C MET A 51 -2.42 4.53 -9.32
N PRO A 52 -1.96 3.55 -10.13
CA PRO A 52 -1.78 2.18 -9.66
C PRO A 52 -0.72 2.11 -8.57
N ILE A 53 -0.91 1.22 -7.60
CA ILE A 53 0.12 0.89 -6.61
C ILE A 53 1.09 -0.06 -7.29
N LEU A 54 2.32 0.42 -7.51
CA LEU A 54 3.41 -0.39 -8.05
C LEU A 54 4.29 -0.93 -6.92
N PRO A 55 4.91 -2.11 -7.06
CA PRO A 55 5.76 -2.69 -6.02
C PRO A 55 6.81 -1.73 -5.47
N GLU A 56 7.47 -0.93 -6.32
CA GLU A 56 8.51 0.02 -5.90
C GLU A 56 8.00 1.19 -5.05
N LEU A 57 6.69 1.44 -5.03
CA LEU A 57 6.06 2.51 -4.25
C LEU A 57 5.69 2.08 -2.83
N VAL A 58 5.82 0.79 -2.53
CA VAL A 58 5.46 0.22 -1.21
C VAL A 58 6.56 -0.66 -0.63
N THR A 59 7.72 -0.72 -1.28
CA THR A 59 8.89 -1.53 -0.89
C THR A 59 10.15 -0.67 -0.84
N GLY A 60 11.26 -1.26 -0.39
CA GLY A 60 12.53 -0.55 -0.26
C GLY A 60 12.42 0.60 0.74
N GLU A 61 12.76 1.81 0.29
CA GLU A 61 12.65 3.05 1.10
C GLU A 61 11.20 3.46 1.35
N ASN A 62 10.26 2.99 0.54
CA ASN A 62 8.81 3.26 0.67
C ASN A 62 8.08 2.15 1.43
N ASN A 63 8.79 1.31 2.18
CA ASN A 63 8.15 0.29 3.00
C ASN A 63 7.23 0.93 4.05
N LYS A 64 6.16 0.22 4.47
CA LYS A 64 5.18 0.73 5.45
C LYS A 64 4.41 1.98 5.01
N VAL A 65 4.43 2.36 3.73
CA VAL A 65 3.52 3.39 3.20
C VAL A 65 2.06 2.91 3.29
N VAL A 66 1.84 1.62 3.01
CA VAL A 66 0.56 0.96 3.24
C VAL A 66 0.59 0.37 4.65
N MET A 67 -0.39 0.74 5.48
CA MET A 67 -0.51 0.24 6.85
C MET A 67 -1.98 0.01 7.23
N PRO A 68 -2.25 -0.95 8.13
CA PRO A 68 -3.55 -1.13 8.75
C PRO A 68 -4.08 0.18 9.34
N ARG A 69 -5.39 0.42 9.18
CA ARG A 69 -6.05 1.64 9.67
C ARG A 69 -5.84 1.88 11.17
N VAL A 70 -5.75 0.82 11.98
CA VAL A 70 -5.50 0.90 13.42
C VAL A 70 -4.15 1.53 13.78
N LEU A 71 -3.16 1.43 12.88
CA LEU A 71 -1.83 1.99 13.06
C LEU A 71 -1.67 3.41 12.47
N LYS A 72 -2.59 3.84 11.61
CA LYS A 72 -2.58 5.19 11.02
C LYS A 72 -2.91 6.25 12.08
N SER A 73 -2.45 7.49 11.88
CA SER A 73 -2.78 8.61 12.78
C SER A 73 -4.30 8.87 12.79
N LYS A 74 -4.82 9.51 13.85
CA LYS A 74 -6.26 9.87 13.92
C LYS A 74 -6.73 10.71 12.73
N GLU A 75 -5.86 11.52 12.15
CA GLU A 75 -6.18 12.34 10.98
C GLU A 75 -6.26 11.52 9.70
N GLN A 76 -5.41 10.51 9.56
CA GLN A 76 -5.44 9.55 8.44
C GLN A 76 -6.55 8.51 8.58
N GLN A 77 -7.10 8.33 9.78
CA GLN A 77 -8.25 7.44 10.04
C GLN A 77 -9.60 8.07 9.67
N ARG A 78 -9.64 9.28 9.08
CA ARG A 78 -10.89 9.93 8.67
C ARG A 78 -11.68 9.04 7.69
N VAL A 79 -13.01 9.10 7.79
CA VAL A 79 -13.87 8.49 6.78
C VAL A 79 -13.75 9.36 5.53
N ILE A 80 -13.27 8.79 4.42
CA ILE A 80 -13.29 9.46 3.11
C ILE A 80 -14.75 9.86 2.85
N LYS A 81 -15.02 11.16 2.77
CA LYS A 81 -16.35 11.72 2.53
C LYS A 81 -16.69 11.69 1.06
#